data_AF-A0A6G0QM75-F1
#
_entry.id   AF-A0A6G0QM75-F1
#
_cell.length_a   1.000
_cell.length_b   1.000
_cell.length_c   1.000
_cell.angle_alpha   90.00
_cell.angle_beta   90.00
_cell.angle_gamma   90.00
#
_symmetry.space_group_name_H-M   'P 1'
#
loop_
_entity.id
_entity.type
_entity.pdbx_description
1 polymer ?
#
loop_
_entity_poly.entity_id
_entity_poly.type
_entity_poly.pdbx_seq_one_letter_code
_entity_poly.pdbx_strand_id
1 'polypeptide(L)'
;MVNVPITSSAILPPWVRDISHASLVQWKKKRREYEDAISALCSASGEDISKALMTVKSTFDHTLLKMLCKYDWEVPFESIT
;
A
#
# COMPACT_ATOMS: atom_id res chain seq x y z
N MET A 1 -13.11 22.32 5.15
CA MET A 1 -13.66 21.26 4.27
C MET A 1 -12.48 20.42 3.80
N VAL A 2 -12.45 19.14 4.13
CA VAL A 2 -11.36 18.25 3.71
C VAL A 2 -11.65 17.90 2.25
N ASN A 3 -10.90 18.49 1.33
CA ASN A 3 -11.06 18.26 -0.10
C ASN A 3 -10.50 16.87 -0.40
N VAL A 4 -11.32 15.83 -0.25
CA VAL A 4 -10.95 14.48 -0.67
C VAL A 4 -10.79 14.53 -2.18
N PRO A 5 -9.61 14.22 -2.73
CA PRO A 5 -9.43 14.20 -4.17
C PRO A 5 -10.33 13.10 -4.75
N ILE A 6 -11.28 13.52 -5.60
CA ILE A 6 -12.35 12.69 -6.16
C ILE A 6 -11.79 11.53 -7.02
N THR A 7 -10.51 11.59 -7.38
CA THR A 7 -9.82 10.67 -8.29
C THR A 7 -9.03 9.55 -7.61
N SER A 8 -8.57 9.71 -6.36
CA SER A 8 -7.81 8.66 -5.66
C SER A 8 -8.65 7.41 -5.34
N SER A 9 -9.98 7.53 -5.30
CA SER A 9 -10.89 6.38 -5.15
C SER A 9 -10.92 5.42 -6.34
N ALA A 10 -10.42 5.81 -7.52
CA ALA A 10 -10.51 4.96 -8.72
C ALA A 10 -9.36 3.93 -8.83
N ILE A 11 -8.19 4.22 -8.28
CA ILE A 11 -6.99 3.38 -8.41
C ILE A 11 -6.74 2.70 -7.06
N LEU A 12 -7.05 1.40 -6.97
CA LEU A 12 -6.94 0.65 -5.73
C LEU A 12 -5.53 0.04 -5.57
N PRO A 13 -4.93 0.09 -4.38
CA PRO A 13 -3.66 -0.57 -4.13
C PRO A 13 -3.83 -2.09 -4.11
N PRO A 14 -2.80 -2.85 -4.51
CA PRO A 14 -2.80 -4.29 -4.32
C PRO A 14 -2.62 -4.63 -2.84
N TRP A 15 -3.49 -5.48 -2.32
CA TRP A 15 -3.42 -5.94 -0.93
C TRP A 15 -2.39 -7.06 -0.76
N VAL A 16 -1.65 -7.04 0.35
CA VAL A 16 -0.80 -8.16 0.76
C VAL A 16 -1.65 -9.13 1.58
N ARG A 17 -2.00 -10.27 0.99
CA ARG A 17 -2.83 -11.33 1.63
C ARG A 17 -2.11 -12.66 1.76
N ASP A 18 -0.96 -12.79 1.12
CA ASP A 18 -0.12 -13.99 1.11
C ASP A 18 1.35 -13.55 1.01
N ILE A 19 2.21 -14.26 1.73
CA ILE A 19 3.66 -14.02 1.84
C ILE A 19 4.49 -15.08 1.12
N SER A 20 3.85 -16.02 0.40
CA SER A 20 4.56 -16.93 -0.48
C SER A 20 5.37 -16.15 -1.53
N HIS A 21 6.52 -16.70 -1.93
CA HIS A 21 7.41 -16.04 -2.87
C HIS A 21 6.69 -15.63 -4.17
N ALA A 22 5.86 -16.51 -4.73
CA ALA A 22 5.09 -16.24 -5.94
C ALA A 22 4.11 -15.06 -5.75
N SER A 23 3.38 -15.03 -4.63
CA SER A 23 2.45 -13.95 -4.31
C SER A 23 3.15 -12.61 -4.11
N LEU A 24 4.31 -12.59 -3.43
CA LEU A 24 5.10 -11.37 -3.23
C LEU A 24 5.71 -10.84 -4.53
N VAL A 25 6.19 -11.72 -5.42
CA VAL A 25 6.67 -11.30 -6.75
C VAL A 25 5.55 -10.65 -7.57
N GLN A 26 4.35 -11.24 -7.57
CA GLN A 26 3.19 -10.66 -8.25
C GLN A 26 2.74 -9.35 -7.60
N TRP A 27 2.69 -9.30 -6.28
CA TRP A 27 2.34 -8.09 -5.54
C TRP A 27 3.30 -6.94 -5.86
N LYS A 28 4.62 -7.20 -5.88
CA LYS A 28 5.63 -6.17 -6.20
C LYS A 28 5.43 -5.57 -7.59
N LYS A 29 5.07 -6.39 -8.58
CA LYS A 29 4.73 -5.91 -9.92
C LYS A 29 3.49 -5.01 -9.90
N LYS A 30 2.38 -5.48 -9.33
CA LYS A 30 1.13 -4.71 -9.22
C LYS A 30 1.30 -3.43 -8.41
N ARG A 31 2.16 -3.45 -7.39
CA ARG A 31 2.43 -2.30 -6.53
C ARG A 31 3.14 -1.19 -7.30
N ARG A 32 4.08 -1.54 -8.17
CA ARG A 32 4.73 -0.59 -9.08
C ARG A 32 3.73 0.03 -10.06
N GLU A 33 2.89 -0.80 -10.69
CA GLU A 33 1.85 -0.32 -11.60
C GLU A 33 0.88 0.66 -10.90
N TYR A 34 0.51 0.37 -9.66
CA TYR A 34 -0.27 1.27 -8.80
C TYR A 34 0.45 2.61 -8.54
N GLU A 35 1.71 2.56 -8.11
CA GLU A 35 2.52 3.75 -7.80
C GLU A 35 2.73 4.64 -9.03
N ASP A 36 3.01 4.04 -10.19
CA ASP A 36 3.16 4.74 -11.47
C ASP A 36 1.84 5.45 -11.87
N ALA A 37 0.70 4.77 -11.71
CA ALA A 37 -0.60 5.33 -12.02
C ALA A 37 -0.98 6.50 -11.09
N ILE A 38 -0.71 6.38 -9.79
CA ILE A 38 -0.90 7.47 -8.83
C ILE A 38 0.03 8.64 -9.13
N SER A 39 1.30 8.37 -9.47
CA SER A 39 2.27 9.41 -9.83
C SER A 39 1.84 10.20 -11.07
N ALA A 40 1.38 9.51 -12.12
CA ALA A 40 0.86 10.15 -13.33
C ALA A 40 -0.39 11.00 -13.02
N LEU A 41 -1.29 10.49 -12.18
CA LEU A 41 -2.49 11.21 -11.74
C LEU A 41 -2.14 12.49 -10.98
N CYS A 42 -1.29 12.39 -9.95
CA CYS A 42 -0.86 13.52 -9.15
C CYS A 42 -0.11 14.58 -9.98
N SER A 43 0.68 14.14 -10.97
CA SER A 43 1.35 15.05 -11.91
C SER A 43 0.36 15.84 -12.77
N ALA A 44 -0.78 15.25 -13.13
CA ALA A 44 -1.83 15.89 -13.91
C ALA A 44 -2.75 16.79 -13.06
N SER A 45 -3.06 16.40 -11.82
CA SER A 45 -3.96 17.14 -10.92
C SER A 45 -3.24 18.19 -10.06
N GLY A 46 -1.92 18.10 -9.91
CA GLY A 46 -1.14 18.90 -8.96
C GLY A 46 -1.28 18.45 -7.50
N GLU A 47 -1.86 17.26 -7.27
CA GLU A 47 -2.03 16.70 -5.94
C GLU A 47 -0.71 16.19 -5.34
N ASP A 48 -0.65 16.18 -4.00
CA ASP A 48 0.48 15.64 -3.27
C ASP A 48 0.46 14.10 -3.29
N ILE A 49 1.44 13.51 -3.99
CA ILE A 49 1.59 12.06 -4.13
C ILE A 49 1.67 11.34 -2.78
N SER A 50 2.28 11.96 -1.77
CA SER A 50 2.42 11.36 -0.43
C SER A 50 1.08 11.20 0.29
N LYS A 51 0.09 12.02 -0.08
CA LYS A 51 -1.28 11.95 0.44
C LYS A 51 -2.17 11.04 -0.40
N ALA A 52 -1.83 10.83 -1.68
CA ALA A 52 -2.57 9.95 -2.58
C ALA A 52 -2.17 8.48 -2.44
N LEU A 53 -0.91 8.19 -2.11
CA LEU A 53 -0.41 6.83 -1.95
C LEU A 53 -0.86 6.20 -0.63
N MET A 54 -1.49 5.03 -0.73
CA MET A 54 -1.73 4.17 0.44
C MET A 54 -0.46 3.42 0.81
N THR A 55 -0.09 3.41 2.09
CA THR A 55 1.09 2.69 2.59
C THR A 55 0.95 1.18 2.45
N VAL A 56 2.07 0.46 2.49
CA VAL A 56 2.05 -1.01 2.51
C VAL A 56 1.37 -1.50 3.78
N LYS A 57 1.64 -0.88 4.94
CA LYS A 57 1.00 -1.20 6.22
C LYS A 57 -0.53 -1.10 6.16
N SER A 58 -1.09 -0.05 5.54
CA SER A 58 -2.55 0.14 5.46
C SER A 58 -3.23 -0.78 4.44
N THR A 59 -2.45 -1.46 3.60
CA THR A 59 -2.92 -2.37 2.54
C THR A 59 -2.47 -3.81 2.78
N PHE A 60 -1.97 -4.10 3.99
CA PHE A 60 -1.60 -5.43 4.43
C PHE A 60 -2.76 -6.05 5.21
N ASP A 61 -3.01 -7.34 5.01
CA ASP A 61 -3.86 -8.10 5.93
C ASP A 61 -3.36 -7.97 7.38
N HIS A 62 -4.17 -7.34 8.23
CA HIS A 62 -3.78 -7.02 9.60
C HIS A 62 -3.48 -8.25 10.45
N THR A 63 -4.17 -9.37 10.21
CA THR A 63 -3.98 -10.61 10.96
C THR A 63 -2.64 -11.24 10.57
N LEU A 64 -2.37 -11.33 9.26
CA LEU A 64 -1.11 -11.83 8.73
C LEU A 64 0.07 -10.97 9.18
N LEU A 65 -0.04 -9.64 9.09
CA LEU A 65 1.02 -8.72 9.52
C LEU A 65 1.31 -8.85 11.02
N LYS A 66 0.26 -8.97 11.86
CA LYS A 66 0.45 -9.21 13.31
C LYS A 66 1.14 -10.54 13.59
N MET A 67 0.81 -11.60 12.84
CA MET A 67 1.49 -12.89 12.98
C MET A 67 2.97 -12.78 12.59
N LEU A 68 3.29 -12.18 11.44
CA LEU A 68 4.67 -11.95 11.00
C LEU A 68 5.49 -11.16 12.03
N CYS A 69 4.94 -10.06 12.53
CA CYS A 69 5.60 -9.23 13.54
C CYS A 69 5.94 -10.03 14.80
N LYS A 70 5.02 -10.88 15.26
CA LYS A 70 5.17 -11.65 16.49
C LYS A 70 6.09 -12.86 16.34
N TYR A 71 5.98 -13.59 15.24
CA TYR A 71 6.58 -14.93 15.10
C TYR A 71 7.81 -14.97 14.21
N ASP A 72 7.89 -14.14 13.16
CA ASP A 72 9.00 -14.17 12.20
C ASP A 72 9.98 -13.03 12.43
N TRP A 73 9.49 -11.83 12.75
CA TRP A 73 10.33 -10.63 12.84
C TRP A 73 10.69 -10.25 14.27
N GLU A 74 9.97 -10.76 15.27
CA GLU A 74 10.14 -10.43 16.70
C GLU A 74 10.12 -8.92 16.99
N VAL A 75 9.31 -8.16 16.26
CA VAL A 75 9.15 -6.71 16.42
C VAL A 75 7.73 -6.33 16.87
N PRO A 76 7.55 -5.26 17.65
CA PRO A 76 6.22 -4.75 17.97
C PRO A 76 5.46 -4.31 16.70
N PHE A 77 4.17 -4.64 16.59
CA PHE A 77 3.35 -4.19 15.45
C PHE A 77 3.34 -2.66 15.29
N GLU A 78 3.44 -1.93 16.39
CA GLU A 78 3.47 -0.46 16.39
C GLU A 78 4.76 0.13 15.82
N SER A 79 5.86 -0.63 15.78
CA SER A 79 7.11 -0.15 15.17
C SER A 79 7.12 -0.26 13.65
N ILE A 80 6.12 -0.92 13.04
CA ILE A 80 5.98 -0.97 11.58
C ILE A 80 5.45 0.39 11.08
N THR A 81 6.13 0.99 10.10
CA THR A 81 5.77 2.29 9.52
C THR A 81 5.15 2.12 8.14
#